data_AF-A0A2D4MXT0-F1
#
_entry.id   AF-A0A2D4MXT0-F1
#
_cell.length_a   1.000
_cell.length_b   1.000
_cell.length_c   1.000
_cell.angle_alpha   90.00
_cell.angle_beta   90.00
_cell.angle_gamma   90.00
#
_symmetry.space_group_name_H-M   'P 1'
#
loop_
_entity.id
_entity.type
_entity.pdbx_description
1 polymer ?
#
loop_
_entity_poly.entity_id
_entity_poly.type
_entity_poly.pdbx_seq_one_letter_code
_entity_poly.pdbx_strand_id
1 'polypeptide(L)'
;TLSRCPLPAHVRRDATRTWRWRNLLVSFAHSVVAGLWAVVGLWQLPGAFNDLVETTSPSVHLLLCFSTGYFIHDSLDIIICRQSRASWEYLVHHAVACSGLLSGVFLNRFVAAGLLSMFVEAYLTWFFVRHVEMRGQGA
;
A
#
# COMPACT_ATOMS: atom_id res chain seq x y z
N THR A 1 -5.85 -15.23 -11.99
CA THR A 1 -4.57 -15.89 -11.67
C THR A 1 -4.26 -16.02 -10.17
N LEU A 2 -4.97 -15.32 -9.26
CA LEU A 2 -4.86 -15.49 -7.79
C LEU A 2 -5.63 -16.69 -7.19
N SER A 3 -6.26 -17.53 -8.02
CA SER A 3 -7.06 -18.69 -7.57
C SER A 3 -6.24 -19.88 -7.07
N ARG A 4 -4.90 -19.80 -7.10
CA ARG A 4 -3.99 -20.92 -6.77
C ARG A 4 -3.16 -20.72 -5.49
N CYS A 5 -3.30 -19.60 -4.78
CA CYS A 5 -2.65 -19.45 -3.47
C CYS A 5 -3.29 -20.42 -2.45
N PRO A 6 -2.52 -21.06 -1.56
CA PRO A 6 -3.08 -21.94 -0.55
C PRO A 6 -4.01 -21.12 0.37
N LEU A 7 -5.32 -21.35 0.26
CA LEU A 7 -6.28 -20.82 1.21
C LEU A 7 -6.18 -21.64 2.50
N PRO A 8 -6.00 -21.02 3.68
CA PRO A 8 -6.15 -21.71 4.95
C PRO A 8 -7.54 -22.37 5.02
N ALA A 9 -7.61 -23.62 5.48
CA ALA A 9 -8.85 -24.41 5.46
C ALA A 9 -10.02 -23.73 6.20
N HIS A 10 -9.72 -22.87 7.19
CA HIS A 10 -10.69 -22.11 7.98
C HIS A 10 -11.23 -20.84 7.30
N VAL A 11 -10.58 -20.37 6.22
CA VAL A 11 -10.98 -19.19 5.44
C VAL A 11 -11.93 -19.57 4.29
N ARG A 12 -11.78 -20.79 3.77
CA ARG A 12 -12.43 -21.29 2.54
C ARG A 12 -13.96 -21.39 2.61
N ARG A 13 -14.58 -21.33 3.79
CA ARG A 13 -16.03 -21.47 3.97
C ARG A 13 -16.80 -20.15 3.86
N ASP A 14 -16.13 -19.00 3.90
CA ASP A 14 -16.76 -17.68 3.86
C ASP A 14 -16.16 -16.85 2.72
N ALA A 15 -17.03 -16.36 1.83
CA ALA A 15 -16.64 -15.52 0.69
C ALA A 15 -15.99 -14.22 1.14
N THR A 16 -16.44 -13.64 2.26
CA THR A 16 -15.88 -12.40 2.82
C THR A 16 -14.49 -12.63 3.38
N ARG A 17 -14.28 -13.73 4.12
CA ARG A 17 -12.94 -14.10 4.62
C ARG A 17 -11.98 -14.40 3.49
N THR A 18 -12.47 -15.10 2.45
CA THR A 18 -11.67 -15.37 1.25
C THR A 18 -11.28 -14.09 0.52
N TRP A 19 -12.19 -13.13 0.40
CA TRP A 19 -11.89 -11.81 -0.15
C TRP A 19 -10.86 -11.06 0.70
N ARG A 20 -11.06 -10.97 2.03
CA ARG A 20 -10.12 -10.31 2.95
C ARG A 20 -8.71 -10.88 2.85
N TRP A 21 -8.60 -12.21 2.82
CA TRP A 21 -7.31 -12.88 2.67
C TRP A 21 -6.63 -12.54 1.34
N ARG A 22 -7.39 -12.49 0.24
CA ARG A 22 -6.86 -12.08 -1.06
C ARG A 22 -6.43 -10.62 -1.06
N ASN A 23 -7.24 -9.72 -0.51
CA ASN A 23 -6.91 -8.31 -0.37
C ASN A 23 -5.59 -8.17 0.39
N LEU A 24 -5.49 -8.81 1.56
CA LEU A 24 -4.28 -8.83 2.39
C LEU A 24 -3.04 -9.34 1.64
N LEU A 25 -3.16 -10.42 0.87
CA LEU A 25 -2.04 -10.93 0.07
C LEU A 25 -1.58 -9.94 -0.99
N VAL A 26 -2.53 -9.27 -1.66
CA VAL A 26 -2.22 -8.25 -2.68
C VAL A 26 -1.57 -7.03 -2.03
N SER A 27 -2.08 -6.57 -0.89
CA SER A 27 -1.49 -5.48 -0.11
C SER A 27 -0.07 -5.82 0.38
N PHE A 28 0.12 -7.04 0.87
CA PHE A 28 1.43 -7.50 1.30
C PHE A 28 2.42 -7.55 0.13
N ALA A 29 2.02 -8.11 -1.02
CA ALA A 29 2.86 -8.13 -2.21
C ALA A 29 3.24 -6.72 -2.67
N HIS A 30 2.28 -5.79 -2.69
CA HIS A 30 2.55 -4.38 -2.97
C HIS A 30 3.57 -3.80 -2.00
N SER A 31 3.38 -4.00 -0.69
CA SER A 31 4.28 -3.46 0.35
C SER A 31 5.72 -3.97 0.24
N VAL A 32 5.91 -5.23 -0.16
CA VAL A 32 7.25 -5.82 -0.37
C VAL A 32 7.92 -5.17 -1.58
N VAL A 33 7.20 -5.06 -2.70
CA VAL A 33 7.75 -4.47 -3.92
C VAL A 33 8.05 -2.98 -3.70
N ALA A 34 7.08 -2.23 -3.17
CA ALA A 34 7.23 -0.80 -2.91
C ALA A 34 8.31 -0.51 -1.85
N GLY A 35 8.39 -1.31 -0.79
CA GLY A 35 9.40 -1.15 0.25
C GLY A 35 10.82 -1.42 -0.24
N LEU A 36 11.04 -2.50 -1.00
CA LEU A 36 12.35 -2.78 -1.61
C LEU A 36 12.73 -1.70 -2.63
N TRP A 37 11.78 -1.25 -3.45
CA TRP A 37 12.02 -0.15 -4.37
C TRP A 37 12.32 1.15 -3.61
N ALA A 38 11.65 1.42 -2.48
CA ALA A 38 11.94 2.58 -1.66
C ALA A 38 13.37 2.56 -1.10
N VAL A 39 13.91 1.41 -0.69
CA VAL A 39 15.32 1.27 -0.30
C VAL A 39 16.25 1.66 -1.44
N VAL A 40 15.97 1.15 -2.66
CA VAL A 40 16.75 1.51 -3.86
C VAL A 40 16.61 3.00 -4.19
N GLY A 41 15.40 3.55 -4.07
CA GLY A 41 15.12 4.97 -4.29
C GLY A 41 15.86 5.88 -3.33
N LEU A 42 16.00 5.48 -2.06
CA LEU A 42 16.77 6.23 -1.07
C LEU A 42 18.26 6.23 -1.40
N TRP A 43 18.79 5.11 -1.89
CA TRP A 43 20.18 5.05 -2.40
C TRP A 43 20.38 5.99 -3.60
N GLN A 44 19.37 6.12 -4.46
CA GLN A 44 19.42 6.98 -5.65
C GLN A 44 19.19 8.47 -5.34
N LEU A 45 18.65 8.80 -4.17
CA LEU A 45 18.38 10.17 -3.71
C LEU A 45 19.13 10.48 -2.41
N PRO A 46 20.46 10.61 -2.43
CA PRO A 46 21.23 10.94 -1.23
C PRO A 46 20.84 12.30 -0.62
N GLY A 47 20.22 13.19 -1.40
CA GLY A 47 19.70 14.49 -0.95
C GLY A 47 18.28 14.47 -0.38
N ALA A 48 17.60 13.32 -0.33
CA ALA A 48 16.19 13.24 0.08
C ALA A 48 15.92 13.87 1.45
N PHE A 49 16.86 13.77 2.40
CA PHE A 49 16.71 14.36 3.73
C PHE A 49 17.11 15.83 3.82
N ASN A 50 17.83 16.35 2.82
CA ASN A 50 18.27 17.75 2.79
C ASN A 50 17.18 18.66 2.22
N ASP A 51 16.44 18.17 1.21
CA ASP A 51 15.32 18.89 0.62
C ASP A 51 14.24 17.89 0.19
N LEU A 52 13.17 17.80 1.00
CA LEU A 52 12.05 16.90 0.73
C LEU A 52 11.13 17.39 -0.39
N VAL A 53 11.21 18.67 -0.77
CA VAL A 53 10.27 19.32 -1.68
C VAL A 53 10.75 19.22 -3.12
N GLU A 54 12.00 19.61 -3.38
CA GLU A 54 12.52 19.72 -4.75
C GLU A 54 13.39 18.52 -5.16
N THR A 55 13.83 17.67 -4.21
CA THR A 55 14.60 16.47 -4.54
C THR A 55 13.71 15.43 -5.22
N THR A 56 14.04 15.09 -6.47
CA THR A 56 13.26 14.16 -7.30
C THR A 56 14.16 13.15 -8.03
N SER A 57 13.62 11.97 -8.31
CA SER A 57 14.26 10.94 -9.16
C SER A 57 13.19 10.28 -10.02
N PRO A 58 13.45 10.04 -11.32
CA PRO A 58 12.51 9.34 -12.20
C PRO A 58 12.10 7.95 -11.67
N SER A 59 13.03 7.22 -11.05
CA SER A 59 12.72 5.89 -10.49
C SER A 59 11.74 5.99 -9.32
N VAL A 60 11.93 6.98 -8.45
CA VAL A 60 11.04 7.22 -7.30
C VAL A 60 9.71 7.78 -7.76
N HIS A 61 9.67 8.57 -8.83
CA HIS A 61 8.43 8.96 -9.48
C HIS A 61 7.61 7.77 -9.95
N LEU A 62 8.26 6.80 -10.58
CA LEU A 62 7.61 5.56 -11.02
C LEU A 62 7.10 4.73 -9.83
N LEU A 63 7.85 4.69 -8.72
CA LEU A 63 7.38 4.10 -7.47
C LEU A 63 6.11 4.81 -6.96
N LEU A 64 6.07 6.14 -6.97
CA LEU A 64 4.88 6.91 -6.59
C LEU A 64 3.68 6.59 -7.51
N CYS A 65 3.88 6.53 -8.82
CA CYS A 65 2.85 6.14 -9.78
C CYS A 65 2.34 4.72 -9.51
N PHE A 66 3.25 3.77 -9.28
CA PHE A 66 2.93 2.38 -8.97
C PHE A 66 2.09 2.28 -7.69
N SER A 67 2.50 2.94 -6.60
CA SER A 67 1.79 2.91 -5.33
C SER A 67 0.46 3.64 -5.37
N THR A 68 0.38 4.75 -6.10
CA THR A 68 -0.90 5.45 -6.33
C THR A 68 -1.89 4.56 -7.06
N GLY A 69 -1.45 3.87 -8.12
CA GLY A 69 -2.29 2.93 -8.85
C GLY A 69 -2.80 1.79 -7.96
N TYR A 70 -1.93 1.28 -7.08
CA TYR A 70 -2.32 0.26 -6.09
C TYR A 70 -3.37 0.79 -5.10
N PHE A 71 -3.17 1.97 -4.49
CA PHE A 71 -4.13 2.51 -3.52
C PHE A 71 -5.51 2.77 -4.15
N ILE A 72 -5.55 3.22 -5.41
CA ILE A 72 -6.80 3.36 -6.16
C ILE A 72 -7.44 1.99 -6.35
N HIS A 73 -6.68 0.99 -6.78
CA HIS A 73 -7.18 -0.38 -6.96
C HIS A 73 -7.76 -0.96 -5.66
N ASP A 74 -7.02 -0.89 -4.55
CA ASP A 74 -7.47 -1.43 -3.26
C ASP A 74 -8.73 -0.71 -2.74
N SER A 75 -8.78 0.61 -2.89
CA SER A 75 -9.97 1.41 -2.55
C SER A 75 -11.19 0.99 -3.37
N LEU A 76 -11.01 0.78 -4.69
CA LEU A 76 -12.09 0.32 -5.57
C LEU A 76 -12.53 -1.10 -5.20
N ASP A 77 -11.62 -2.01 -4.87
CA ASP A 77 -11.96 -3.37 -4.46
C ASP A 77 -12.81 -3.39 -3.17
N ILE A 78 -12.44 -2.59 -2.16
CA ILE A 78 -13.23 -2.41 -0.93
C ILE A 78 -14.64 -1.89 -1.22
N ILE A 79 -14.76 -0.90 -2.12
CA ILE A 79 -16.04 -0.28 -2.48
C ILE A 79 -16.92 -1.26 -3.24
N ILE A 80 -16.38 -1.93 -4.27
CA ILE A 80 -17.11 -2.87 -5.12
C ILE A 80 -17.57 -4.09 -4.31
N CYS A 81 -16.74 -4.58 -3.38
CA CYS A 81 -17.08 -5.66 -2.47
C CYS A 81 -18.01 -5.25 -1.31
N ARG A 82 -18.53 -4.01 -1.32
CA ARG A 82 -19.47 -3.45 -0.34
C ARG A 82 -18.97 -3.48 1.10
N GLN A 83 -17.65 -3.39 1.30
CA GLN A 83 -17.02 -3.38 2.63
C GLN A 83 -16.69 -1.97 3.14
N SER A 84 -17.10 -0.91 2.42
CA SER A 84 -16.74 0.47 2.76
C SER A 84 -17.07 0.90 4.19
N ARG A 85 -18.20 0.46 4.75
CA ARG A 85 -18.56 0.78 6.15
C ARG A 85 -17.67 0.08 7.16
N ALA A 86 -17.29 -1.18 6.88
CA ALA A 86 -16.42 -1.96 7.75
C ALA A 86 -14.96 -1.50 7.67
N SER A 87 -14.56 -0.89 6.55
CA SER A 87 -13.18 -0.50 6.25
C SER A 87 -13.03 1.02 6.03
N TRP A 88 -13.89 1.84 6.64
CA TRP A 88 -13.90 3.29 6.43
C TRP A 88 -12.56 3.95 6.78
N GLU A 89 -11.91 3.53 7.87
CA GLU A 89 -10.61 4.05 8.29
C GLU A 89 -9.53 3.84 7.21
N TYR A 90 -9.53 2.67 6.56
CA TYR A 90 -8.63 2.37 5.45
C TYR A 90 -8.92 3.24 4.21
N LEU A 91 -10.19 3.49 3.91
CA LEU A 91 -10.56 4.36 2.80
C LEU A 91 -10.12 5.81 3.02
N VAL A 92 -10.24 6.32 4.26
CA VAL A 92 -9.72 7.65 4.60
C VAL A 92 -8.20 7.68 4.51
N HIS A 93 -7.51 6.65 5.04
CA HIS A 93 -6.06 6.51 4.89
C HIS A 93 -5.63 6.52 3.42
N HIS A 94 -6.30 5.75 2.56
CA HIS A 94 -6.02 5.72 1.13
C HIS A 94 -6.33 7.04 0.43
N ALA A 95 -7.39 7.75 0.81
CA ALA A 95 -7.68 9.07 0.25
C ALA A 95 -6.54 10.07 0.57
N VAL A 96 -6.09 10.09 1.82
CA VAL A 96 -4.97 10.95 2.26
C VAL A 96 -3.66 10.53 1.55
N ALA A 97 -3.33 9.24 1.55
CA ALA A 97 -2.14 8.70 0.89
C ALA A 97 -2.14 9.01 -0.61
N CYS A 98 -3.24 8.74 -1.31
CA CYS A 98 -3.41 9.07 -2.73
C CYS A 98 -3.24 10.56 -2.99
N SER A 99 -3.85 11.44 -2.18
CA SER A 99 -3.69 12.88 -2.37
C SER A 99 -2.22 13.33 -2.27
N GLY A 100 -1.49 12.80 -1.29
CA GLY A 100 -0.07 13.07 -1.11
C GLY A 100 0.77 12.57 -2.28
N LEU A 101 0.58 11.32 -2.71
CA LEU A 101 1.34 10.76 -3.82
C LEU A 101 0.99 11.41 -5.17
N LEU A 102 -0.29 11.66 -5.44
CA LEU A 102 -0.74 12.35 -6.65
C LEU A 102 -0.17 13.77 -6.73
N SER A 103 -0.03 14.46 -5.60
CA SER A 103 0.63 15.76 -5.58
C SER A 103 2.06 15.64 -6.12
N GLY A 104 2.80 14.60 -5.74
CA GLY A 104 4.15 14.36 -6.27
C GLY A 104 4.18 13.85 -7.70
N VAL A 105 3.21 13.04 -8.12
CA VAL A 105 3.07 12.60 -9.51
C VAL A 105 2.81 13.78 -10.44
N PHE A 106 1.86 14.66 -10.11
CA PHE A 106 1.44 15.74 -11.02
C PHE A 106 2.29 17.00 -10.92
N LEU A 107 2.70 17.40 -9.71
CA LEU A 107 3.47 18.63 -9.51
C LEU A 107 4.97 18.42 -9.61
N ASN A 108 5.41 17.16 -9.69
CA ASN A 108 6.82 16.78 -9.65
C ASN A 108 7.58 17.37 -8.44
N ARG A 109 6.89 17.45 -7.30
CA ARG A 109 7.38 17.98 -6.03
C ARG A 109 7.06 17.01 -4.90
N PHE A 110 7.74 17.07 -3.77
CA PHE A 110 7.51 16.15 -2.65
C PHE A 110 7.75 14.66 -3.00
N VAL A 111 8.53 14.37 -4.04
CA VAL A 111 8.84 13.00 -4.47
C VAL A 111 9.65 12.28 -3.39
N ALA A 112 10.62 12.97 -2.77
CA ALA A 112 11.36 12.46 -1.63
C ALA A 112 10.45 12.26 -0.39
N ALA A 113 9.46 13.12 -0.14
CA ALA A 113 8.49 12.89 0.93
C ALA A 113 7.60 11.66 0.65
N GLY A 114 7.16 11.49 -0.60
CA GLY A 114 6.41 10.31 -1.05
C GLY A 114 7.24 9.02 -0.95
N LEU A 115 8.55 9.09 -1.21
CA LEU A 115 9.46 7.98 -0.97
C LEU A 115 9.47 7.57 0.51
N LEU A 116 9.59 8.54 1.41
CA LEU A 116 9.63 8.26 2.85
C LEU A 116 8.32 7.67 3.36
N SER A 117 7.17 8.11 2.82
CA SER A 117 5.87 7.56 3.21
C SER A 117 5.70 6.09 2.81
N MET A 118 6.41 5.60 1.78
CA MET A 118 6.39 4.18 1.41
C MET A 118 6.97 3.27 2.48
N PHE A 119 7.95 3.74 3.28
CA PHE A 119 8.46 2.96 4.41
C PHE A 119 7.42 2.82 5.52
N VAL A 120 6.63 3.89 5.77
CA VAL A 120 5.55 3.87 6.74
C VAL A 120 4.48 2.86 6.31
N GLU A 121 4.08 2.89 5.03
CA GLU A 121 3.10 1.96 4.48
C GLU A 121 3.57 0.49 4.57
N ALA A 122 4.85 0.23 4.24
CA ALA A 122 5.42 -1.11 4.33
C ALA A 122 5.44 -1.64 5.77
N TYR A 123 5.78 -0.77 6.73
CA TYR A 123 5.74 -1.12 8.15
C TYR A 123 4.32 -1.42 8.65
N LEU A 124 3.34 -0.58 8.30
CA LEU A 124 1.94 -0.77 8.70
C LEU A 124 1.35 -2.06 8.14
N THR A 125 1.62 -2.36 6.87
CA THR A 125 1.17 -3.61 6.23
C THR A 125 1.76 -4.83 6.94
N TRP A 126 3.06 -4.81 7.24
CA TRP A 126 3.71 -5.88 7.99
C TRP A 126 3.11 -6.05 9.40
N PHE A 127 2.89 -4.94 10.11
CA PHE A 127 2.27 -4.94 11.43
C PHE A 127 0.87 -5.56 11.38
N PHE A 128 0.06 -5.18 10.40
CA PHE A 128 -1.31 -5.66 10.22
C PHE A 128 -1.35 -7.17 9.94
N VAL A 129 -0.52 -7.66 9.01
CA VAL A 129 -0.38 -9.09 8.72
C VAL A 129 -0.05 -9.87 10.00
N ARG A 130 0.93 -9.38 10.78
CA ARG A 130 1.44 -10.09 11.97
C ARG A 130 0.50 -10.03 13.18
N HIS A 131 -0.16 -8.90 13.41
CA HIS A 131 -0.89 -8.67 14.67
C HIS A 131 -2.39 -8.86 14.54
N VAL A 132 -3.00 -8.48 13.42
CA VAL A 132 -4.46 -8.47 13.30
C VAL A 132 -4.95 -9.77 12.68
N GLU A 133 -4.36 -10.17 11.55
CA GLU A 133 -4.78 -11.42 10.86
C GLU A 133 -4.20 -12.67 11.54
N MET A 134 -2.87 -12.71 11.76
CA MET A 134 -2.19 -13.91 12.26
C MET A 134 -2.49 -14.26 13.72
N ARG A 135 -2.97 -13.31 14.54
CA ARG A 135 -3.40 -13.57 15.93
C ARG A 135 -4.88 -13.88 16.06
N GLY A 136 -5.64 -13.95 14.95
CA GLY A 136 -7.05 -14.28 14.98
C GLY A 136 -7.92 -13.26 15.71
N GLN A 137 -7.47 -12.01 15.85
CA GLN A 137 -8.22 -10.94 16.52
C GLN A 137 -9.09 -10.12 15.54
N GLY A 138 -9.05 -10.45 14.25
CA GLY A 138 -9.94 -9.91 13.22
C GLY A 138 -10.95 -10.94 12.71
N ALA A 139 -11.96 -11.28 13.51
CA ALA A 139 -13.18 -11.97 13.05
C ALA A 139 -14.37 -11.64 13.95
#